data_AF-A0A4P7CXN4-F1
#
_entry.id   AF-A0A4P7CXN4-F1
#
_cell.length_a   1.000
_cell.length_b   1.000
_cell.length_c   1.000
_cell.angle_alpha   90.00
_cell.angle_beta   90.00
_cell.angle_gamma   90.00
#
_symmetry.space_group_name_H-M   'P 1'
#
loop_
_entity.id
_entity.type
_entity.pdbx_description
1 polymer ?
#
loop_
_entity_poly.entity_id
_entity_poly.type
_entity_poly.pdbx_seq_one_letter_code
_entity_poly.pdbx_strand_id
1 'polypeptide(L)'
;MRAARPYEDHGARHGRLYLYAFGCVAACVFFVSAYVHSHHHAREMAAEPQVAQGAVLGTQKEPVMLAVKEPANAVADASAHDAEPPGPMPTPVAVPMPPPETVPPPVTEAVAAPPRTEAAQQDAASFQSLRDEQAAGMKREVNAHADVARNLAIARVSLDKNNLGPARRSIMTALTEQPGNGAARQMHAELVSREQERDALLGYARLCARQADWVCAWQNAGHALTIDASNSEARNLLSHAMAEQNARGEKAFDPSLDPQ
;
A
#
# COMPACT_ATOMS: atom_id res chain seq x y z
N MET A 1 -3.17 -12.07 -76.22
CA MET A 1 -2.42 -10.88 -75.75
C MET A 1 -2.46 -10.87 -74.24
N ARG A 2 -1.33 -11.16 -73.58
CA ARG A 2 -1.18 -11.25 -72.12
C ARG A 2 -0.44 -9.99 -71.67
N ALA A 3 -1.09 -9.13 -70.89
CA ALA A 3 -0.49 -7.93 -70.33
C ALA A 3 0.40 -8.30 -69.13
N ALA A 4 1.68 -7.95 -69.21
CA ALA A 4 2.63 -8.07 -68.11
C ALA A 4 2.34 -6.99 -67.05
N ARG A 5 2.29 -7.37 -65.77
CA ARG A 5 2.22 -6.43 -64.64
C ARG A 5 3.63 -5.95 -64.27
N PRO A 6 3.81 -4.66 -63.95
CA PRO A 6 5.09 -4.11 -63.53
C PRO A 6 5.45 -4.56 -62.11
N TYR A 7 6.75 -4.78 -61.90
CA TYR A 7 7.36 -5.17 -60.64
C TYR A 7 7.58 -3.88 -59.80
N GLU A 8 6.81 -3.70 -58.73
CA GLU A 8 6.96 -2.55 -57.82
C GLU A 8 8.15 -2.75 -56.88
N ASP A 9 8.94 -1.68 -56.78
CA ASP A 9 10.16 -1.53 -55.99
C ASP A 9 9.85 -1.35 -54.50
N HIS A 10 9.94 -2.45 -53.73
CA HIS A 10 9.71 -2.48 -52.28
C HIS A 10 10.95 -2.10 -51.44
N GLY A 11 12.12 -1.84 -52.04
CA GLY A 11 13.37 -1.63 -51.30
C GLY A 11 13.49 -0.28 -50.60
N ALA A 12 12.94 0.79 -51.19
CA ALA A 12 13.17 2.16 -50.75
C ALA A 12 12.34 2.61 -49.52
N ARG A 13 11.26 1.88 -49.17
CA ARG A 13 10.37 2.28 -48.05
C ARG A 13 10.86 1.80 -46.68
N HIS A 14 11.58 0.69 -46.61
CA HIS A 14 12.05 0.14 -45.33
C HIS A 14 13.22 0.94 -44.76
N GLY A 15 14.14 1.44 -45.59
CA GLY A 15 15.28 2.24 -45.13
C GLY A 15 14.89 3.55 -44.41
N ARG A 16 13.78 4.20 -44.82
CA ARG A 16 13.32 5.44 -44.17
C ARG A 16 12.69 5.16 -42.81
N LEU A 17 11.95 4.05 -42.65
CA LEU A 17 11.36 3.64 -41.38
C LEU A 17 12.43 3.39 -40.31
N TYR A 18 13.56 2.77 -40.67
CA TYR A 18 14.66 2.58 -39.74
C TYR A 18 15.29 3.91 -39.30
N LEU A 19 15.52 4.85 -40.21
CA LEU A 19 16.07 6.16 -39.85
C LEU A 19 15.15 6.96 -38.90
N TYR A 20 13.83 6.88 -39.08
CA TYR A 20 12.87 7.49 -38.15
C TYR A 20 12.85 6.80 -36.79
N ALA A 21 12.93 5.47 -36.74
CA ALA A 21 12.98 4.71 -35.49
C ALA A 21 14.25 5.03 -34.69
N PHE A 22 15.42 5.04 -35.34
CA PHE A 22 16.69 5.41 -34.68
C PHE A 22 16.70 6.87 -34.24
N GLY A 23 16.16 7.78 -35.05
CA GLY A 23 16.02 9.20 -34.69
C GLY A 23 15.14 9.41 -33.44
N CYS A 24 14.01 8.70 -33.35
CA CYS A 24 13.13 8.80 -32.17
C CYS A 24 13.82 8.29 -30.90
N VAL A 25 14.52 7.15 -30.96
CA VAL A 25 15.24 6.60 -29.80
C VAL A 25 16.35 7.55 -29.35
N ALA A 26 17.13 8.10 -30.29
CA ALA A 26 18.18 9.07 -29.96
C ALA A 26 17.61 10.34 -29.30
N ALA A 27 16.51 10.88 -29.84
CA ALA A 27 15.84 12.04 -29.25
C ALA A 27 15.34 11.74 -27.83
N CYS A 28 14.69 10.59 -27.61
CA CYS A 28 14.21 10.19 -26.28
C CYS A 28 15.35 10.09 -25.27
N VAL A 29 16.50 9.51 -25.64
CA VAL A 29 17.67 9.40 -24.76
C VAL A 29 18.22 10.79 -24.39
N PHE A 30 18.30 11.71 -25.36
CA PHE A 30 18.74 13.08 -25.11
C PHE A 30 17.80 13.83 -24.15
N PHE A 31 16.48 13.77 -24.38
CA PHE A 31 15.51 14.45 -23.50
C PHE A 31 15.52 13.89 -22.08
N VAL A 32 15.58 12.56 -21.92
CA VAL A 32 15.66 11.94 -20.58
C VAL A 32 16.95 12.33 -19.87
N SER A 33 18.09 12.32 -20.57
CA SER A 33 19.39 12.69 -19.98
C SER A 33 19.43 14.16 -19.54
N ALA A 34 18.89 15.07 -20.36
CA ALA A 34 18.77 16.48 -20.03
C ALA A 34 17.82 16.72 -18.85
N TYR A 35 16.70 15.98 -18.80
CA TYR A 35 15.74 16.04 -17.70
C TYR A 35 16.37 15.60 -16.37
N VAL A 36 17.11 14.49 -16.36
CA VAL A 36 17.81 14.01 -15.16
C VAL A 36 18.88 15.01 -14.70
N HIS A 37 19.68 15.60 -15.61
CA HIS A 37 20.67 16.62 -15.25
C HIS A 37 20.02 17.88 -14.64
N SER A 38 18.93 18.35 -15.23
CA SER A 38 18.19 19.51 -14.71
C SER A 38 17.63 19.25 -13.31
N HIS A 39 17.04 18.06 -13.09
CA HIS A 39 16.51 17.69 -11.78
C HIS A 39 17.59 17.43 -10.72
N HIS A 40 18.80 17.02 -11.12
CA HIS A 40 19.92 16.90 -10.18
C HIS A 40 20.39 18.27 -9.68
N HIS A 41 20.49 19.28 -10.55
CA HIS A 41 20.86 20.63 -10.13
C HIS A 41 19.81 21.29 -9.22
N ALA A 42 18.53 21.00 -9.44
CA ALA A 42 17.47 21.47 -8.54
C ALA A 42 17.56 20.86 -7.14
N ARG A 43 18.07 19.62 -7.00
CA ARG A 43 18.27 18.96 -5.70
C ARG A 43 19.47 19.49 -4.93
N GLU A 44 20.54 19.91 -5.61
CA GLU A 44 21.72 20.50 -4.94
C GLU A 44 21.41 21.86 -4.31
N MET A 45 20.57 22.69 -4.95
CA MET A 45 20.21 24.02 -4.43
C MET A 45 19.21 23.98 -3.26
N ALA A 46 18.58 22.82 -2.99
CA ALA A 46 17.65 22.64 -1.87
C ALA A 46 18.30 22.06 -0.61
N ALA A 47 19.60 21.73 -0.67
CA ALA A 47 20.34 21.11 0.42
C ALA A 47 21.38 22.05 1.04
N GLU A 48 21.09 23.35 1.15
CA GLU A 48 21.86 24.26 1.99
C GLU A 48 21.35 24.17 3.44
N PRO A 49 22.15 23.66 4.40
CA PRO A 49 21.74 23.61 5.80
C PRO A 49 21.79 25.02 6.38
N GLN A 50 20.63 25.64 6.64
CA GLN A 50 20.57 26.81 7.51
C GLN A 50 21.03 26.41 8.92
N VAL A 51 22.30 26.65 9.19
CA VAL A 51 22.85 26.70 10.54
C VAL A 51 22.30 27.95 11.21
N ALA A 52 21.43 27.73 12.19
CA ALA A 52 20.87 28.77 13.03
C ALA A 52 21.98 29.47 13.83
N GLN A 53 22.18 30.76 13.56
CA GLN A 53 22.83 31.69 14.49
C GLN A 53 21.84 32.81 14.82
N GLY A 54 21.46 32.85 16.09
CA GLY A 54 20.52 33.82 16.62
C GLY A 54 21.06 35.25 16.58
N ALA A 55 20.18 36.17 16.26
CA ALA A 55 20.28 37.55 16.70
C ALA A 55 18.86 38.12 16.83
N VAL A 56 18.56 38.54 18.05
CA VAL A 56 17.43 39.38 18.44
C VAL A 56 17.58 40.74 17.76
N LEU A 57 16.56 41.18 17.01
CA LEU A 57 16.18 42.59 16.90
C LEU A 57 14.81 42.67 16.22
N GLY A 58 13.83 43.20 16.96
CA GLY A 58 12.47 43.33 16.52
C GLY A 58 12.29 44.32 15.37
N THR A 59 11.23 44.11 14.59
CA THR A 59 10.40 45.19 14.07
C THR A 59 8.98 44.66 13.92
N GLN A 60 8.12 45.27 14.72
CA GLN A 60 6.68 45.36 14.61
C GLN A 60 6.23 45.50 13.15
N LYS A 61 5.43 44.55 12.64
CA LYS A 61 4.49 44.83 11.55
C LYS A 61 3.18 44.11 11.84
N GLU A 62 2.21 44.95 12.12
CA GLU A 62 0.82 44.63 12.45
C GLU A 62 0.12 43.86 11.31
N PRO A 63 -0.77 42.91 11.64
CA PRO A 63 -1.53 42.13 10.68
C PRO A 63 -2.74 42.93 10.16
N VAL A 64 -2.83 43.09 8.83
CA VAL A 64 -4.08 43.50 8.18
C VAL A 64 -5.03 42.29 8.21
N MET A 65 -5.94 42.29 9.18
CA MET A 65 -7.09 41.40 9.23
C MET A 65 -8.06 41.76 8.10
N LEU A 66 -8.18 40.88 7.10
CA LEU A 66 -9.37 40.80 6.27
C LEU A 66 -10.38 39.92 7.01
N ALA A 67 -11.31 40.60 7.66
CA ALA A 67 -12.47 40.05 8.33
C ALA A 67 -13.34 39.27 7.33
N VAL A 68 -13.33 37.94 7.44
CA VAL A 68 -14.41 37.09 6.90
C VAL A 68 -15.38 36.80 8.04
N LYS A 69 -16.61 37.24 7.79
CA LYS A 69 -17.77 37.23 8.67
C LYS A 69 -18.29 35.81 8.84
N GLU A 70 -18.10 35.27 10.04
CA GLU A 70 -18.74 34.06 10.57
C GLU A 70 -20.22 34.33 10.87
N PRO A 71 -21.17 33.46 10.46
CA PRO A 71 -22.48 33.41 11.08
C PRO A 71 -22.54 32.27 12.10
N ALA A 72 -22.73 32.69 13.35
CA ALA A 72 -23.10 31.87 14.47
C ALA A 72 -24.43 31.15 14.22
N ASN A 73 -24.51 29.88 14.63
CA ASN A 73 -25.73 29.29 15.15
C ASN A 73 -25.36 28.31 16.26
N ALA A 74 -25.52 28.78 17.49
CA ALA A 74 -25.60 27.98 18.69
C ALA A 74 -27.07 27.67 18.96
N VAL A 75 -27.40 26.39 19.09
CA VAL A 75 -28.51 25.94 19.93
C VAL A 75 -27.97 24.79 20.76
N ALA A 76 -27.96 25.01 22.08
CA ALA A 76 -27.73 24.01 23.11
C ALA A 76 -29.08 23.55 23.66
N ASP A 77 -29.23 22.24 23.91
CA ASP A 77 -29.86 21.61 25.09
C ASP A 77 -29.86 20.09 24.84
N ALA A 78 -29.12 19.26 25.60
CA ALA A 78 -29.29 18.84 26.99
C ALA A 78 -30.12 17.54 27.11
N SER A 79 -29.45 16.46 27.53
CA SER A 79 -29.90 15.26 28.30
C SER A 79 -28.91 14.13 28.01
N ALA A 80 -27.97 13.71 28.87
CA ALA A 80 -28.08 13.11 30.22
C ALA A 80 -28.89 11.81 30.24
N HIS A 81 -28.33 10.77 30.90
CA HIS A 81 -28.70 9.34 30.99
C HIS A 81 -27.95 8.50 29.94
N ASP A 82 -27.19 7.44 30.25
CA ASP A 82 -26.97 6.71 31.49
C ASP A 82 -25.61 6.00 31.38
N ALA A 83 -24.86 5.99 32.48
CA ALA A 83 -23.62 5.24 32.60
C ALA A 83 -23.96 3.83 33.09
N GLU A 84 -23.86 2.83 32.21
CA GLU A 84 -24.02 1.43 32.58
C GLU A 84 -22.70 0.87 33.14
N PRO A 85 -22.72 0.23 34.32
CA PRO A 85 -21.52 -0.21 35.03
C PRO A 85 -20.88 -1.48 34.42
N PRO A 86 -19.55 -1.66 34.59
CA PRO A 86 -18.85 -2.84 34.13
C PRO A 86 -19.26 -4.09 34.94
N GLY A 87 -19.65 -5.14 34.22
CA GLY A 87 -20.02 -6.43 34.77
C GLY A 87 -18.90 -7.10 35.59
N PRO A 88 -19.24 -7.89 36.61
CA PRO A 88 -18.28 -8.48 37.53
C PRO A 88 -17.47 -9.62 36.90
N MET A 89 -16.16 -9.62 37.20
CA MET A 89 -15.23 -10.71 36.89
C MET A 89 -15.63 -12.03 37.56
N PRO A 90 -15.42 -13.19 36.92
CA PRO A 90 -15.49 -14.48 37.62
C PRO A 90 -14.28 -14.66 38.55
N THR A 91 -14.57 -14.80 39.84
CA THR A 91 -13.64 -15.25 40.89
C THR A 91 -13.16 -16.69 40.63
N PRO A 92 -11.88 -17.02 40.91
CA PRO A 92 -11.41 -18.39 40.91
C PRO A 92 -12.00 -19.17 42.10
N VAL A 93 -12.61 -20.31 41.81
CA VAL A 93 -13.08 -21.27 42.82
C VAL A 93 -11.85 -21.94 43.44
N ALA A 94 -11.64 -21.69 44.73
CA ALA A 94 -10.71 -22.44 45.58
C ALA A 94 -11.25 -23.86 45.81
N VAL A 95 -10.47 -24.87 45.43
CA VAL A 95 -10.77 -26.28 45.75
C VAL A 95 -10.15 -26.63 47.11
N PRO A 96 -10.88 -27.26 48.04
CA PRO A 96 -10.38 -27.60 49.37
C PRO A 96 -9.37 -28.75 49.35
N MET A 97 -8.34 -28.58 50.16
CA MET A 97 -7.32 -29.57 50.54
C MET A 97 -7.91 -30.58 51.54
N PRO A 98 -7.76 -31.91 51.36
CA PRO A 98 -8.03 -32.87 52.42
C PRO A 98 -6.80 -33.12 53.33
N PRO A 99 -7.00 -33.61 54.58
CA PRO A 99 -6.00 -33.66 55.65
C PRO A 99 -5.09 -34.92 55.61
N PRO A 100 -4.05 -34.98 56.47
CA PRO A 100 -3.06 -36.05 56.48
C PRO A 100 -3.51 -37.25 57.32
N GLU A 101 -3.36 -38.46 56.79
CA GLU A 101 -3.47 -39.71 57.56
C GLU A 101 -2.19 -40.54 57.47
N THR A 102 -1.49 -40.54 58.61
CA THR A 102 -0.95 -41.68 59.37
C THR A 102 -0.46 -42.95 58.65
N VAL A 103 0.87 -43.15 58.75
CA VAL A 103 1.68 -44.39 58.70
C VAL A 103 1.25 -45.34 59.87
N PRO A 104 1.30 -46.71 59.83
CA PRO A 104 2.55 -47.53 59.77
C PRO A 104 2.40 -49.00 59.19
N PRO A 105 3.35 -49.98 59.32
CA PRO A 105 3.85 -50.84 58.21
C PRO A 105 3.70 -52.37 58.56
N PRO A 106 4.56 -53.37 58.17
CA PRO A 106 5.55 -53.54 57.10
C PRO A 106 5.50 -54.93 56.34
N VAL A 107 6.38 -55.08 55.32
CA VAL A 107 6.99 -56.30 54.69
C VAL A 107 6.14 -57.31 53.89
N THR A 108 6.41 -57.42 52.57
CA THR A 108 6.88 -58.70 51.98
C THR A 108 7.66 -58.45 50.68
N GLU A 109 8.82 -59.09 50.60
CA GLU A 109 9.72 -59.16 49.44
C GLU A 109 9.04 -59.74 48.19
N ALA A 110 9.26 -59.07 47.06
CA ALA A 110 9.35 -59.70 45.75
C ALA A 110 10.35 -58.91 44.91
N VAL A 111 11.62 -59.29 44.98
CA VAL A 111 12.66 -58.80 44.08
C VAL A 111 12.39 -59.40 42.71
N ALA A 112 11.71 -58.65 41.85
CA ALA A 112 11.77 -58.81 40.40
C ALA A 112 12.45 -57.55 39.83
N ALA A 113 13.62 -57.75 39.25
CA ALA A 113 14.41 -56.68 38.64
C ALA A 113 13.61 -55.96 37.53
N PRO A 114 13.61 -54.62 37.46
CA PRO A 114 13.02 -53.92 36.33
C PRO A 114 13.94 -54.05 35.10
N PRO A 115 13.40 -54.13 33.88
CA PRO A 115 14.21 -53.97 32.67
C PRO A 115 14.69 -52.51 32.62
N ARG A 116 15.92 -52.26 33.09
CA ARG A 116 16.56 -50.92 33.09
C ARG A 116 16.82 -50.36 31.68
N THR A 117 16.49 -51.11 30.62
CA THR A 117 16.67 -50.74 29.22
C THR A 117 15.50 -49.94 28.63
N GLU A 118 14.25 -50.17 29.05
CA GLU A 118 13.09 -49.48 28.46
C GLU A 118 12.96 -48.02 28.94
N ALA A 119 13.20 -47.74 30.22
CA ALA A 119 13.15 -46.37 30.76
C ALA A 119 14.23 -45.47 30.12
N ALA A 120 15.45 -46.00 29.93
CA ALA A 120 16.53 -45.26 29.27
C ALA A 120 16.27 -45.03 27.76
N GLN A 121 15.54 -45.93 27.10
CA GLN A 121 15.13 -45.77 25.69
C GLN A 121 14.00 -44.74 25.54
N GLN A 122 13.06 -44.69 26.48
CA GLN A 122 11.97 -43.68 26.48
C GLN A 122 12.49 -42.26 26.70
N ASP A 123 13.47 -42.09 27.59
CA ASP A 123 14.10 -40.79 27.81
C ASP A 123 14.86 -40.34 26.55
N ALA A 124 15.64 -41.22 25.93
CA ALA A 124 16.38 -40.91 24.69
C ALA A 124 15.44 -40.52 23.53
N ALA A 125 14.32 -41.24 23.37
CA ALA A 125 13.30 -40.93 22.36
C ALA A 125 12.61 -39.57 22.62
N SER A 126 12.36 -39.23 23.90
CA SER A 126 11.77 -37.95 24.29
C SER A 126 12.69 -36.77 24.00
N PHE A 127 13.99 -36.90 24.30
CA PHE A 127 15.00 -35.88 23.95
C PHE A 127 15.16 -35.71 22.44
N GLN A 128 15.03 -36.79 21.65
CA GLN A 128 15.02 -36.69 20.19
C GLN A 128 13.78 -35.97 19.66
N SER A 129 12.58 -36.27 20.20
CA SER A 129 11.35 -35.56 19.82
C SER A 129 11.45 -34.05 20.06
N LEU A 130 11.93 -33.64 21.24
CA LEU A 130 12.11 -32.22 21.58
C LEU A 130 13.11 -31.53 20.65
N ARG A 131 14.22 -32.22 20.30
CA ARG A 131 15.21 -31.70 19.36
C ARG A 131 14.64 -31.55 17.96
N ASP A 132 13.82 -32.50 17.50
CA ASP A 132 13.18 -32.45 16.20
C ASP A 132 12.10 -31.36 16.12
N GLU A 133 11.33 -31.15 17.19
CA GLU A 133 10.40 -30.03 17.31
C GLU A 133 11.11 -28.67 17.31
N GLN A 134 12.23 -28.54 18.02
CA GLN A 134 13.06 -27.33 17.99
C GLN A 134 13.63 -27.07 16.59
N ALA A 135 14.16 -28.11 15.94
CA ALA A 135 14.67 -28.00 14.57
C ALA A 135 13.56 -27.64 13.58
N ALA A 136 12.35 -28.16 13.75
CA ALA A 136 11.19 -27.79 12.95
C ALA A 136 10.75 -26.34 13.23
N GLY A 137 10.79 -25.88 14.48
CA GLY A 137 10.54 -24.50 14.88
C GLY A 137 11.49 -23.51 14.21
N MET A 138 12.81 -23.73 14.34
CA MET A 138 13.83 -22.90 13.68
C MET A 138 13.66 -22.87 12.15
N LYS A 139 13.33 -24.01 11.52
CA LYS A 139 13.05 -24.03 10.07
C LYS A 139 11.84 -23.18 9.72
N ARG A 140 10.76 -23.23 10.50
CA ARG A 140 9.56 -22.40 10.29
C ARG A 140 9.89 -20.91 10.42
N GLU A 141 10.66 -20.53 11.43
CA GLU A 141 11.11 -19.14 11.61
C GLU A 141 11.95 -18.66 10.42
N VAL A 142 12.95 -19.45 9.99
CA VAL A 142 13.77 -19.10 8.82
C VAL A 142 12.92 -18.94 7.55
N ASN A 143 11.94 -19.81 7.36
CA ASN A 143 11.01 -19.70 6.24
C ASN A 143 10.14 -18.44 6.34
N ALA A 144 9.59 -18.13 7.53
CA ALA A 144 8.82 -16.91 7.77
C ALA A 144 9.67 -15.65 7.52
N HIS A 145 10.94 -15.64 7.94
CA HIS A 145 11.87 -14.55 7.64
C HIS A 145 12.11 -14.39 6.13
N ALA A 146 12.28 -15.49 5.39
CA ALA A 146 12.43 -15.46 3.94
C ALA A 146 11.16 -14.95 3.24
N ASP A 147 9.98 -15.37 3.71
CA ASP A 147 8.70 -14.94 3.20
C ASP A 147 8.44 -13.44 3.47
N VAL A 148 8.79 -12.94 4.66
CA VAL A 148 8.75 -11.51 4.98
C VAL A 148 9.67 -10.74 4.03
N ALA A 149 10.93 -11.16 3.86
CA ALA A 149 11.88 -10.48 2.98
C ALA A 149 11.36 -10.41 1.53
N ARG A 150 10.80 -11.53 1.02
CA ARG A 150 10.18 -11.59 -0.32
C ARG A 150 9.00 -10.62 -0.44
N ASN A 151 8.09 -10.61 0.54
CA ASN A 151 6.93 -9.73 0.53
C ASN A 151 7.32 -8.25 0.58
N LEU A 152 8.31 -7.88 1.39
CA LEU A 152 8.81 -6.50 1.43
C LEU A 152 9.47 -6.09 0.10
N ALA A 153 10.15 -6.99 -0.60
CA ALA A 153 10.69 -6.71 -1.92
C ALA A 153 9.57 -6.48 -2.96
N ILE A 154 8.54 -7.32 -2.97
CA ILE A 154 7.36 -7.16 -3.84
C ILE A 154 6.64 -5.84 -3.54
N ALA A 155 6.49 -5.50 -2.25
CA ALA A 155 5.87 -4.25 -1.82
C ALA A 155 6.61 -3.03 -2.37
N ARG A 156 7.95 -2.98 -2.23
CA ARG A 156 8.77 -1.89 -2.76
C ARG A 156 8.60 -1.72 -4.27
N VAL A 157 8.77 -2.80 -5.03
CA VAL A 157 8.60 -2.75 -6.50
C VAL A 157 7.18 -2.34 -6.90
N SER A 158 6.17 -2.71 -6.10
CA SER A 158 4.78 -2.30 -6.35
C SER A 158 4.58 -0.82 -6.06
N LEU A 159 5.12 -0.29 -4.96
CA LEU A 159 5.09 1.14 -4.62
C LEU A 159 5.83 1.99 -5.65
N ASP A 160 7.00 1.54 -6.12
CA ASP A 160 7.79 2.20 -7.16
C ASP A 160 7.02 2.34 -8.48
N LYS A 161 6.11 1.40 -8.74
CA LYS A 161 5.24 1.38 -9.93
C LYS A 161 3.88 2.02 -9.69
N ASN A 162 3.65 2.65 -8.54
CA ASN A 162 2.35 3.19 -8.13
C ASN A 162 1.23 2.13 -8.19
N ASN A 163 1.51 0.88 -7.82
CA ASN A 163 0.53 -0.19 -7.74
C ASN A 163 0.17 -0.44 -6.27
N LEU A 164 -0.79 0.33 -5.75
CA LEU A 164 -1.10 0.32 -4.31
C LEU A 164 -1.77 -0.98 -3.87
N GLY A 165 -2.62 -1.58 -4.71
CA GLY A 165 -3.31 -2.83 -4.39
C GLY A 165 -2.37 -4.01 -4.12
N PRO A 166 -1.44 -4.35 -5.05
CA PRO A 166 -0.39 -5.34 -4.80
C PRO A 166 0.51 -4.99 -3.62
N ALA A 167 0.92 -3.72 -3.48
CA ALA A 167 1.74 -3.29 -2.35
C ALA A 167 1.07 -3.56 -1.01
N ARG A 168 -0.22 -3.18 -0.87
CA ARG A 168 -1.03 -3.41 0.33
C ARG A 168 -1.02 -4.88 0.75
N ARG A 169 -1.30 -5.79 -0.20
CA ARG A 169 -1.34 -7.23 0.10
C ARG A 169 0.00 -7.72 0.65
N SER A 170 1.11 -7.40 -0.03
CA SER A 170 2.43 -7.85 0.41
C SER A 170 2.87 -7.23 1.74
N ILE A 171 2.56 -5.96 1.99
CA ILE A 171 2.84 -5.31 3.28
C ILE A 171 2.04 -5.98 4.40
N MET A 172 0.75 -6.24 4.18
CA MET A 172 -0.10 -6.93 5.16
C MET A 172 0.42 -8.34 5.46
N THR A 173 0.79 -9.11 4.44
CA THR A 173 1.40 -10.44 4.64
C THR A 173 2.69 -10.35 5.46
N ALA A 174 3.54 -9.35 5.21
CA ALA A 174 4.75 -9.17 6.01
C ALA A 174 4.45 -8.80 7.47
N LEU A 175 3.41 -7.98 7.71
CA LEU A 175 3.00 -7.59 9.06
C LEU A 175 2.28 -8.72 9.82
N THR A 176 1.59 -9.63 9.13
CA THR A 176 1.00 -10.80 9.79
C THR A 176 2.06 -11.78 10.26
N GLU A 177 3.14 -11.95 9.50
CA GLU A 177 4.28 -12.80 9.89
C GLU A 177 5.16 -12.13 10.95
N GLN A 178 5.38 -10.81 10.85
CA GLN A 178 6.20 -10.03 11.78
C GLN A 178 5.56 -8.67 12.10
N PRO A 179 4.67 -8.59 13.11
CA PRO A 179 3.98 -7.36 13.48
C PRO A 179 4.92 -6.22 13.90
N GLY A 180 6.10 -6.57 14.45
CA GLY A 180 7.13 -5.64 14.89
C GLY A 180 8.06 -5.13 13.79
N ASN A 181 7.87 -5.53 12.53
CA ASN A 181 8.78 -5.17 11.44
C ASN A 181 8.67 -3.66 11.10
N GLY A 182 9.69 -2.88 11.48
CA GLY A 182 9.71 -1.43 11.28
C GLY A 182 9.61 -1.00 9.81
N ALA A 183 10.28 -1.71 8.90
CA ALA A 183 10.22 -1.41 7.47
C ALA A 183 8.82 -1.64 6.87
N ALA A 184 8.15 -2.73 7.29
CA ALA A 184 6.78 -3.01 6.90
C ALA A 184 5.82 -1.92 7.38
N ARG A 185 5.97 -1.46 8.64
CA ARG A 185 5.17 -0.36 9.20
C ARG A 185 5.41 0.97 8.49
N GLN A 186 6.65 1.27 8.12
CA GLN A 186 6.97 2.48 7.36
C GLN A 186 6.31 2.46 5.97
N MET A 187 6.46 1.36 5.22
CA MET A 187 5.80 1.22 3.91
C MET A 187 4.27 1.24 4.03
N HIS A 188 3.71 0.71 5.12
CA HIS A 188 2.28 0.81 5.39
C HIS A 188 1.81 2.26 5.57
N ALA A 189 2.55 3.07 6.33
CA ALA A 189 2.20 4.47 6.54
C ALA A 189 2.24 5.27 5.22
N GLU A 190 3.27 5.03 4.39
CA GLU A 190 3.38 5.62 3.06
C GLU A 190 2.20 5.20 2.16
N LEU A 191 1.90 3.90 2.12
CA LEU A 191 0.79 3.35 1.37
C LEU A 191 -0.53 4.03 1.75
N VAL A 192 -0.84 4.12 3.06
CA VAL A 192 -2.08 4.73 3.55
C VAL A 192 -2.18 6.20 3.11
N SER A 193 -1.08 6.95 3.14
CA SER A 193 -1.06 8.34 2.67
C SER A 193 -1.43 8.43 1.18
N ARG A 194 -0.83 7.60 0.34
CA ARG A 194 -1.13 7.57 -1.11
C ARG A 194 -2.56 7.13 -1.40
N GLU A 195 -3.07 6.16 -0.64
CA GLU A 195 -4.45 5.69 -0.79
C GLU A 195 -5.47 6.77 -0.42
N GLN A 196 -5.22 7.56 0.64
CA GLN A 196 -6.06 8.68 1.00
C GLN A 196 -6.09 9.76 -0.09
N GLU A 197 -4.94 10.09 -0.67
CA GLU A 197 -4.84 11.03 -1.79
C GLU A 197 -5.61 10.53 -3.03
N ARG A 198 -5.41 9.26 -3.40
CA ARG A 198 -6.16 8.60 -4.48
C ARG A 198 -7.67 8.66 -4.23
N ASP A 199 -8.10 8.36 -3.01
CA ASP A 199 -9.52 8.26 -2.67
C ASP A 199 -10.19 9.64 -2.67
N ALA A 200 -9.46 10.70 -2.28
CA ALA A 200 -9.92 12.07 -2.43
C ALA A 200 -10.12 12.45 -3.91
N LEU A 201 -9.16 12.15 -4.78
CA LEU A 201 -9.25 12.38 -6.22
C LEU A 201 -10.42 11.60 -6.86
N LEU A 202 -10.62 10.35 -6.47
CA LEU A 202 -11.77 9.55 -6.90
C LEU A 202 -13.09 10.17 -6.41
N GLY A 203 -13.13 10.70 -5.19
CA GLY A 203 -14.26 11.46 -4.67
C GLY A 203 -14.64 12.64 -5.56
N TYR A 204 -13.65 13.47 -5.93
CA TYR A 204 -13.85 14.60 -6.85
C TYR A 204 -14.27 14.15 -8.25
N ALA A 205 -13.63 13.12 -8.80
CA ALA A 205 -13.95 12.62 -10.12
C ALA A 205 -15.42 12.14 -10.20
N ARG A 206 -15.91 11.42 -9.17
CA ARG A 206 -17.33 11.01 -9.07
C ARG A 206 -18.26 12.22 -8.93
N LEU A 207 -17.86 13.24 -8.17
CA LEU A 207 -18.65 14.46 -8.02
C LEU A 207 -18.78 15.22 -9.35
N CYS A 208 -17.71 15.32 -10.12
CA CYS A 208 -17.73 15.93 -11.44
C CYS A 208 -18.57 15.12 -12.44
N ALA A 209 -18.47 13.80 -12.42
CA ALA A 209 -19.31 12.92 -13.23
C ALA A 209 -20.81 13.13 -12.94
N ARG A 210 -21.21 13.27 -11.66
CA ARG A 210 -22.61 13.55 -11.29
C ARG A 210 -23.12 14.91 -11.79
N GLN A 211 -22.24 15.89 -11.91
CA GLN A 211 -22.56 17.21 -12.48
C GLN A 211 -22.45 17.24 -14.01
N ALA A 212 -22.14 16.10 -14.63
CA ALA A 212 -21.83 15.98 -16.04
C ALA A 212 -20.68 16.92 -16.48
N ASP A 213 -19.75 17.23 -15.57
CA ASP A 213 -18.48 17.85 -15.94
C ASP A 213 -17.46 16.76 -16.25
N TRP A 214 -17.48 16.31 -17.51
CA TRP A 214 -16.65 15.19 -17.96
C TRP A 214 -15.17 15.55 -18.12
N VAL A 215 -14.84 16.84 -18.29
CA VAL A 215 -13.44 17.28 -18.34
C VAL A 215 -12.84 17.23 -16.93
N CYS A 216 -13.55 17.75 -15.93
CA CYS A 216 -13.13 17.62 -14.54
C CYS A 216 -13.02 16.15 -14.11
N ALA A 217 -14.00 15.31 -14.46
CA ALA A 217 -13.99 13.89 -14.12
C ALA A 217 -12.76 13.17 -14.72
N TRP A 218 -12.45 13.46 -15.99
CA TRP A 218 -11.27 12.93 -16.68
C TRP A 218 -9.96 13.31 -15.99
N GLN A 219 -9.79 14.59 -15.65
CA GLN A 219 -8.57 15.09 -15.00
C GLN A 219 -8.35 14.43 -13.64
N ASN A 220 -9.36 14.41 -12.78
CA ASN A 220 -9.24 13.83 -11.44
C ASN A 220 -9.05 12.30 -11.48
N ALA A 221 -9.73 11.59 -12.38
CA ALA A 221 -9.50 10.16 -12.58
C ALA A 221 -8.09 9.86 -13.11
N GLY A 222 -7.58 10.70 -14.02
CA GLY A 222 -6.21 10.63 -14.52
C GLY A 222 -5.18 10.84 -13.41
N HIS A 223 -5.36 11.87 -12.58
CA HIS A 223 -4.50 12.11 -11.42
C HIS A 223 -4.56 10.94 -10.44
N ALA A 224 -5.73 10.38 -10.16
CA ALA A 224 -5.86 9.20 -9.31
C ALA A 224 -5.04 8.00 -9.85
N LEU A 225 -4.94 7.85 -11.18
CA LEU A 225 -4.09 6.81 -11.80
C LEU A 225 -2.60 7.09 -11.74
N THR A 226 -2.18 8.35 -11.60
CA THR A 226 -0.78 8.67 -11.30
C THR A 226 -0.39 8.24 -9.88
N ILE A 227 -1.34 8.22 -8.94
CA ILE A 227 -1.15 7.76 -7.56
C ILE A 227 -1.30 6.23 -7.44
N ASP A 228 -2.27 5.65 -8.14
CA ASP A 228 -2.54 4.21 -8.16
C ASP A 228 -2.89 3.71 -9.57
N ALA A 229 -1.86 3.34 -10.34
CA ALA A 229 -2.01 2.81 -11.69
C ALA A 229 -2.79 1.49 -11.73
N SER A 230 -2.85 0.77 -10.59
CA SER A 230 -3.59 -0.49 -10.49
C SER A 230 -5.10 -0.31 -10.29
N ASN A 231 -5.58 0.90 -9.98
CA ASN A 231 -6.98 1.13 -9.64
C ASN A 231 -7.91 0.93 -10.86
N SER A 232 -8.87 0.02 -10.74
CA SER A 232 -9.83 -0.28 -11.81
C SER A 232 -10.94 0.76 -11.93
N GLU A 233 -11.37 1.34 -10.82
CA GLU A 233 -12.41 2.35 -10.80
C GLU A 233 -11.96 3.64 -11.48
N ALA A 234 -10.76 4.12 -11.17
CA ALA A 234 -10.17 5.29 -11.81
C ALA A 234 -10.05 5.09 -13.34
N ARG A 235 -9.64 3.89 -13.79
CA ARG A 235 -9.63 3.54 -15.23
C ARG A 235 -11.03 3.58 -15.84
N ASN A 236 -12.01 2.96 -15.19
CA ASN A 236 -13.38 2.94 -15.69
C ASN A 236 -13.97 4.36 -15.80
N LEU A 237 -13.74 5.19 -14.78
CA LEU A 237 -14.23 6.56 -14.74
C LEU A 237 -13.56 7.44 -15.80
N LEU A 238 -12.25 7.26 -16.00
CA LEU A 238 -11.50 7.93 -17.06
C LEU A 238 -12.04 7.56 -18.45
N SER A 239 -12.20 6.27 -18.73
CA SER A 239 -12.74 5.78 -20.01
C SER A 239 -14.16 6.29 -20.27
N HIS A 240 -15.00 6.29 -19.23
CA HIS A 240 -16.36 6.81 -19.35
C HIS A 240 -16.37 8.32 -19.63
N ALA A 241 -15.55 9.09 -18.93
CA ALA A 241 -15.41 10.53 -19.17
C ALA A 241 -14.91 10.85 -20.58
N MET A 242 -13.99 10.06 -21.14
CA MET A 242 -13.56 10.20 -22.53
C MET A 242 -14.69 9.94 -23.52
N ALA A 243 -15.46 8.87 -23.32
CA ALA A 243 -16.60 8.53 -24.19
C ALA A 243 -17.65 9.64 -24.21
N GLU A 244 -17.96 10.20 -23.05
CA GLU A 244 -18.92 11.29 -22.90
C GLU A 244 -18.43 12.61 -23.54
N GLN A 245 -17.14 12.92 -23.44
CA GLN A 245 -16.57 14.09 -24.13
C GLN A 245 -16.70 13.96 -25.65
N ASN A 246 -16.44 12.77 -26.20
CA ASN A 246 -16.59 12.52 -27.63
C ASN A 246 -18.05 12.66 -28.08
N ALA A 247 -18.99 12.08 -27.32
CA ALA A 247 -20.43 12.17 -27.62
C ALA A 247 -20.96 13.62 -27.58
N ARG A 248 -20.39 14.47 -26.73
CA ARG A 248 -20.70 15.91 -26.72
C ARG A 248 -20.15 16.63 -27.95
N GLY A 249 -18.94 16.30 -28.39
CA GLY A 249 -18.35 16.84 -29.61
C GLY A 249 -19.18 16.52 -30.85
N GLU A 250 -19.68 15.28 -30.96
CA GLU A 250 -20.57 14.87 -32.05
C GLU A 250 -21.90 15.62 -32.06
N LYS A 251 -22.53 15.82 -30.89
CA LYS A 251 -23.77 16.61 -30.78
C LYS A 251 -23.57 18.09 -31.10
N ALA A 252 -22.40 18.66 -30.78
CA ALA A 252 -22.09 20.04 -31.09
C ALA A 252 -21.82 20.27 -32.59
N PHE A 253 -21.45 19.22 -33.32
CA PHE A 253 -21.21 19.22 -34.76
C PHE A 253 -22.34 18.50 -35.51
N ASP A 254 -23.61 18.74 -35.16
CA ASP A 254 -24.72 18.29 -36.00
C ASP A 254 -25.03 19.35 -37.07
N PRO A 255 -24.56 19.18 -38.34
CA PRO A 255 -24.80 20.14 -39.41
C PRO A 255 -26.27 20.23 -39.83
N SER A 256 -27.14 19.38 -39.30
CA SER A 256 -28.58 19.40 -39.57
C SER A 256 -29.32 20.50 -38.80
N LEU A 257 -28.64 21.18 -37.87
CA LEU A 257 -29.19 22.27 -37.05
C LEU A 257 -28.84 23.68 -37.56
N ASP A 258 -28.18 23.82 -38.72
CA ASP A 258 -28.02 25.13 -39.37
C ASP A 258 -29.33 25.49 -40.12
N PRO A 259 -30.10 26.50 -39.66
CA PRO A 259 -31.25 26.97 -40.40
C PRO A 259 -30.77 27.83 -41.59
N GLN A 260 -31.22 27.45 -42.79
CA GLN A 260 -31.10 28.23 -44.03
C GLN A 260 -31.87 29.56 -43.92
#